data_AF-A0A2R6QB74-F1
#
_entry.id   AF-A0A2R6QB74-F1
#
_cell.length_a   1.000
_cell.length_b   1.000
_cell.length_c   1.000
_cell.angle_alpha   90.00
_cell.angle_beta   90.00
_cell.angle_gamma   90.00
#
_symmetry.space_group_name_H-M   'P 1'
#
loop_
_entity.id
_entity.type
_entity.pdbx_description
1 polymer ?
#
loop_
_entity_poly.entity_id
_entity_poly.type
_entity_poly.pdbx_seq_one_letter_code
_entity_poly.pdbx_strand_id
1 'polypeptide(L)'
;MNQYRKLDDSITMRLNRTNAQFRDLDRLGVTHGNVQDQACAHLWKDLVENWKRRTEIIEYCVTVVDQSKEEKQESLEKTDAEPSAQRKIRAELYSEQVKRNQINNELSVEKIVRNRSLDAFRSRCKFFEPPSTDDEARKWWDAAKARQ
;
A
#
# COMPACT_ATOMS: atom_id res chain seq x y z
N MET A 1 4.24 1.35 -8.87
CA MET A 1 2.90 1.12 -8.27
C MET A 1 2.19 -0.13 -8.77
N ASN A 2 1.98 -0.33 -10.08
CA ASN A 2 1.21 -1.48 -10.59
C ASN A 2 1.77 -2.85 -10.14
N GLN A 3 3.09 -3.05 -10.17
CA GLN A 3 3.70 -4.31 -9.74
C GLN A 3 3.51 -4.61 -8.24
N TYR A 4 3.47 -3.58 -7.39
CA TYR A 4 3.21 -3.75 -5.96
C TYR A 4 1.74 -4.10 -5.67
N ARG A 5 0.80 -3.62 -6.51
CA ARG A 5 -0.63 -3.98 -6.40
C ARG A 5 -0.92 -5.44 -6.75
N LYS A 6 -0.16 -6.04 -7.68
CA LYS A 6 -0.33 -7.45 -8.07
C LYS A 6 -0.28 -8.42 -6.89
N LEU A 7 0.47 -8.06 -5.83
CA LEU A 7 0.59 -8.87 -4.62
C LEU A 7 -0.74 -8.97 -3.86
N ASP A 8 -1.50 -7.88 -3.79
CA ASP A 8 -2.82 -7.84 -3.18
C ASP A 8 -3.92 -8.30 -4.14
N ASP A 9 -3.82 -8.01 -5.44
CA ASP A 9 -4.79 -8.50 -6.45
C ASP A 9 -4.79 -10.04 -6.54
N SER A 10 -3.64 -10.66 -6.27
CA SER A 10 -3.48 -12.13 -6.21
C SER A 10 -3.68 -12.72 -4.81
N ILE A 11 -4.22 -11.95 -3.85
CA ILE A 11 -4.32 -12.36 -2.44
C ILE A 11 -5.01 -13.72 -2.26
N THR A 12 -6.07 -14.00 -3.00
CA THR A 12 -6.79 -15.29 -2.93
C THR A 12 -5.91 -16.45 -3.36
N MET A 13 -5.12 -16.27 -4.43
CA MET A 13 -4.17 -17.29 -4.89
C MET A 13 -3.05 -17.50 -3.88
N ARG A 14 -2.52 -16.41 -3.29
CA ARG A 14 -1.51 -16.50 -2.23
C ARG A 14 -2.05 -17.19 -0.99
N LEU A 15 -3.26 -16.83 -0.53
CA LEU A 15 -3.96 -17.48 0.58
C LEU A 15 -4.04 -18.98 0.38
N ASN A 16 -4.46 -19.43 -0.81
CA ASN A 16 -4.57 -20.85 -1.12
C ASN A 16 -3.20 -21.54 -1.15
N ARG A 17 -2.21 -20.89 -1.76
CA ARG A 17 -0.83 -21.41 -1.85
C ARG A 17 -0.17 -21.52 -0.48
N THR A 18 -0.21 -20.48 0.34
CA THR A 18 0.37 -20.47 1.69
C THR A 18 -0.29 -21.54 2.56
N ASN A 19 -1.62 -21.66 2.54
CA ASN A 19 -2.31 -22.73 3.26
C ASN A 19 -1.86 -24.13 2.81
N ALA A 20 -1.66 -24.35 1.50
CA ALA A 20 -1.16 -25.63 0.99
C ALA A 20 0.27 -25.92 1.49
N GLN A 21 1.17 -24.92 1.43
CA GLN A 21 2.55 -25.05 1.90
C GLN A 21 2.62 -25.43 3.39
N PHE A 22 1.86 -24.74 4.24
CA PHE A 22 1.85 -25.05 5.68
C PHE A 22 1.25 -26.44 5.98
N ARG A 23 0.26 -26.90 5.19
CA ARG A 23 -0.24 -28.28 5.29
C ARG A 23 0.79 -29.33 4.91
N ASP A 24 1.64 -29.05 3.92
CA ASP A 24 2.70 -29.97 3.55
C ASP A 24 3.82 -30.01 4.61
N LEU A 25 4.13 -28.87 5.23
CA LEU A 25 5.06 -28.83 6.38
C LEU A 25 4.54 -29.62 7.59
N ASP A 26 3.23 -29.56 7.83
CA ASP A 26 2.56 -30.34 8.88
C ASP A 26 2.65 -31.85 8.63
N ARG A 27 2.45 -32.28 7.38
CA ARG A 27 2.63 -33.69 6.98
C ARG A 27 4.06 -34.20 7.20
N LEU A 28 5.05 -33.31 7.08
CA LEU A 28 6.46 -33.62 7.33
C LEU A 28 6.83 -33.55 8.82
N GLY A 29 5.90 -33.19 9.70
CA GLY A 29 6.13 -33.02 11.13
C GLY A 29 7.03 -31.84 11.49
N VAL A 30 7.21 -30.88 10.57
CA VAL A 30 8.10 -29.72 10.74
C VAL A 30 7.43 -28.64 11.60
N THR A 31 6.10 -28.54 11.52
CA THR A 31 5.30 -27.57 12.26
C THR A 31 4.48 -28.24 13.35
N HIS A 32 4.37 -27.58 14.50
CA HIS A 32 3.52 -28.03 15.61
C HIS A 32 2.46 -26.98 15.92
N GLY A 33 1.22 -27.41 16.17
CA GLY A 33 0.10 -26.53 16.50
C GLY A 33 -0.87 -26.31 15.33
N ASN A 34 -1.73 -25.30 15.42
CA ASN A 34 -2.74 -25.05 14.41
C ASN A 34 -2.11 -24.46 13.13
N VAL A 35 -1.99 -25.30 12.11
CA VAL A 35 -1.45 -24.99 10.78
C VAL A 35 -2.15 -23.79 10.12
N GLN A 36 -3.47 -23.69 10.30
CA GLN A 36 -4.24 -22.60 9.71
C GLN A 36 -3.88 -21.26 10.36
N ASP A 37 -3.69 -21.23 11.67
CA ASP A 37 -3.32 -20.00 12.39
C ASP A 37 -1.91 -19.54 12.00
N GLN A 38 -0.98 -20.48 11.81
CA GLN A 38 0.37 -20.17 11.33
C GLN A 38 0.37 -19.61 9.90
N ALA A 39 -0.40 -20.20 9.00
CA ALA A 39 -0.56 -19.71 7.63
C ALA A 39 -1.20 -18.30 7.60
N CYS A 40 -2.23 -18.07 8.43
CA CYS A 40 -2.86 -16.77 8.58
C CYS A 40 -1.90 -15.73 9.18
N ALA A 41 -1.10 -16.09 10.20
CA ALA A 41 -0.12 -15.20 10.80
C ALA A 41 0.98 -14.80 9.82
N HIS A 42 1.52 -15.76 9.06
CA HIS A 42 2.51 -15.50 8.02
C HIS A 42 1.96 -14.52 6.98
N LEU A 43 0.78 -14.81 6.45
CA LEU A 43 0.21 -13.96 5.41
C LEU A 43 -0.20 -12.58 5.93
N TRP A 44 -0.67 -12.49 7.18
CA TRP A 44 -0.99 -11.21 7.81
C TRP A 44 0.24 -10.31 7.88
N LYS A 45 1.38 -10.87 8.32
CA LYS A 45 2.66 -10.16 8.33
C LYS A 45 3.03 -9.65 6.93
N ASP A 46 2.93 -10.51 5.92
CA ASP A 46 3.21 -10.13 4.53
C ASP A 46 2.28 -9.01 4.03
N LEU A 47 0.99 -9.04 4.39
CA LEU A 47 0.02 -8.00 4.02
C LEU A 47 0.39 -6.65 4.65
N VAL A 48 0.60 -6.63 5.96
CA VAL A 48 0.95 -5.40 6.69
C VAL A 48 2.24 -4.79 6.16
N GLU A 49 3.27 -5.61 5.94
CA GLU A 49 4.55 -5.15 5.40
C GLU A 49 4.39 -4.53 4.00
N ASN A 50 3.59 -5.15 3.13
CA ASN A 50 3.32 -4.61 1.80
C ASN A 50 2.51 -3.30 1.84
N TRP A 51 1.51 -3.20 2.72
CA TRP A 51 0.71 -1.98 2.89
C TRP A 51 1.55 -0.83 3.42
N LYS A 52 2.44 -1.10 4.38
CA LYS A 52 3.39 -0.13 4.91
C LYS A 52 4.30 0.41 3.81
N ARG A 53 5.03 -0.48 3.12
CA ARG A 53 5.95 -0.11 2.03
C ARG A 53 5.26 0.71 0.95
N ARG A 54 4.03 0.34 0.55
CA ARG A 54 3.27 1.11 -0.45
C ARG A 54 2.84 2.48 0.06
N THR A 55 2.39 2.56 1.30
CA THR A 55 1.98 3.83 1.93
C THR A 55 3.17 4.79 1.99
N GLU A 56 4.33 4.32 2.47
CA GLU A 56 5.57 5.11 2.53
C GLU A 56 5.99 5.62 1.14
N ILE A 57 5.91 4.78 0.10
CA ILE A 57 6.24 5.18 -1.27
C ILE A 57 5.27 6.25 -1.79
N ILE A 58 3.97 6.08 -1.58
CA ILE A 58 2.97 7.04 -2.06
C ILE A 58 3.16 8.39 -1.35
N GLU A 59 3.34 8.39 -0.03
CA GLU A 59 3.58 9.59 0.77
C GLU A 59 4.86 10.31 0.31
N TYR A 60 5.95 9.57 0.09
CA TYR A 60 7.17 10.14 -0.48
C TYR A 60 6.93 10.78 -1.86
N CYS A 61 6.19 10.10 -2.75
CA CYS A 61 5.85 10.66 -4.05
C CYS A 61 5.00 11.93 -3.95
N VAL A 62 4.09 12.04 -2.96
CA VAL A 62 3.33 13.27 -2.71
C VAL A 62 4.30 14.40 -2.34
N THR A 63 5.20 14.17 -1.39
CA THR A 63 6.18 15.18 -0.94
C THR A 63 7.05 15.68 -2.10
N VAL A 64 7.59 14.77 -2.93
CA VAL A 64 8.44 15.15 -4.06
C VAL A 64 7.68 15.98 -5.11
N VAL A 65 6.44 15.62 -5.42
CA VAL A 65 5.63 16.36 -6.40
C VAL A 65 5.21 17.73 -5.84
N ASP A 66 4.86 17.81 -4.56
CA ASP A 66 4.51 19.07 -3.91
C ASP A 66 5.72 20.03 -3.90
N GLN A 67 6.92 19.55 -3.55
CA GLN A 67 8.16 20.32 -3.61
C GLN A 67 8.46 20.81 -5.04
N SER A 68 8.41 19.91 -6.03
CA SER A 68 8.69 20.28 -7.42
C SER A 68 7.71 21.31 -7.97
N LYS A 69 6.44 21.25 -7.55
CA LYS A 69 5.43 22.24 -7.91
C LYS A 69 5.72 23.59 -7.25
N GLU A 70 6.05 23.61 -5.96
CA GLU A 70 6.37 24.84 -5.21
C GLU A 70 7.57 25.57 -5.81
N GLU A 71 8.67 24.86 -6.08
CA GLU A 71 9.86 25.41 -6.74
C GLU A 71 9.53 26.06 -8.09
N LYS A 72 8.72 25.38 -8.92
CA LYS A 72 8.28 25.92 -10.22
C LYS A 72 7.36 27.11 -10.07
N GLN A 73 6.52 27.14 -9.05
CA GLN A 73 5.60 28.25 -8.79
C GLN A 73 6.39 29.49 -8.36
N GLU A 74 7.34 29.34 -7.44
CA GLU A 74 8.25 30.41 -7.06
C GLU A 74 9.08 30.91 -8.25
N SER A 75 9.53 30.00 -9.13
CA SER A 75 10.26 30.39 -10.33
C SER A 75 9.40 31.25 -11.25
N LEU A 76 8.09 30.99 -11.36
CA LEU A 76 7.19 31.81 -12.18
C LEU A 76 6.97 33.20 -11.57
N GLU A 77 6.87 33.28 -10.24
CA GLU A 77 6.65 34.55 -9.50
C GLU A 77 7.90 35.45 -9.50
N LYS A 78 9.10 34.87 -9.45
CA LYS A 78 10.37 35.61 -9.41
C LYS A 78 10.89 36.04 -10.79
N THR A 79 10.26 35.58 -11.88
CA THR A 79 10.82 35.67 -13.23
C THR A 79 10.15 36.75 -14.07
N ASP A 80 10.87 37.86 -14.29
CA ASP A 80 10.62 38.86 -15.35
C ASP A 80 11.08 38.36 -16.75
N ALA A 81 11.05 37.05 -17.00
CA ALA A 81 11.51 36.51 -18.28
C ALA A 81 10.52 36.74 -19.41
N GLU A 82 11.09 36.68 -20.62
CA GLU A 82 10.39 36.65 -21.90
C GLU A 82 9.07 35.84 -21.86
N PRO A 83 8.00 36.31 -22.54
CA PRO A 83 6.70 35.62 -22.58
C PRO A 83 6.76 34.17 -23.07
N SER A 84 7.82 33.77 -23.78
CA SER A 84 8.07 32.39 -24.19
C SER A 84 8.55 31.50 -23.03
N ALA A 85 9.38 32.02 -22.13
CA ALA A 85 9.87 31.31 -20.94
C ALA A 85 8.75 31.11 -19.91
N GLN A 86 7.93 32.14 -19.67
CA GLN A 86 6.76 32.04 -18.80
C GLN A 86 5.75 30.98 -19.29
N ARG A 87 5.56 30.86 -20.60
CA ARG A 87 4.70 29.82 -21.19
C ARG A 87 5.23 28.40 -20.91
N LYS A 88 6.54 28.19 -20.99
CA LYS A 88 7.16 26.90 -20.65
C LYS A 88 6.96 26.53 -19.18
N ILE A 89 7.25 27.46 -18.27
CA ILE A 89 7.08 27.25 -16.83
C ILE A 89 5.61 26.93 -16.49
N ARG A 90 4.64 27.62 -17.10
CA ARG A 90 3.21 27.32 -16.93
C ARG A 90 2.82 25.93 -17.44
N ALA A 91 3.36 25.50 -18.58
CA ALA A 91 3.12 24.15 -19.09
C ALA A 91 3.70 23.07 -18.16
N GLU A 92 4.88 23.31 -17.60
CA GLU A 92 5.49 22.42 -16.62
C GLU A 92 4.69 22.38 -15.30
N LEU A 93 4.20 23.51 -14.81
CA LEU A 93 3.32 23.58 -13.64
C LEU A 93 2.03 22.79 -13.84
N TYR A 94 1.42 22.88 -15.03
CA TYR A 94 0.27 22.06 -15.39
C TYR A 94 0.61 20.57 -15.34
N SER A 95 1.78 20.18 -15.87
CA SER A 95 2.23 18.78 -15.82
C SER A 95 2.43 18.28 -14.39
N GLU A 96 3.00 19.10 -13.48
CA GLU A 96 3.13 18.75 -12.07
C GLU A 96 1.78 18.64 -11.38
N GLN A 97 0.83 19.53 -11.70
CA GLN A 97 -0.52 19.44 -11.16
C GLN A 97 -1.24 18.15 -11.58
N VAL A 98 -1.06 17.69 -12.82
CA VAL A 98 -1.60 16.41 -13.29
C VAL A 98 -0.96 15.24 -12.52
N LYS A 99 0.36 15.23 -12.36
CA LYS A 99 1.06 14.21 -11.56
C LYS A 99 0.57 14.21 -10.11
N ARG A 100 0.41 15.38 -9.49
CA ARG A 100 -0.11 15.53 -8.13
C ARG A 100 -1.48 14.89 -7.98
N ASN A 101 -2.38 15.16 -8.93
CA ASN A 101 -3.70 14.56 -8.95
C ASN A 101 -3.61 13.03 -9.10
N GLN A 102 -2.71 12.54 -9.95
CA GLN A 102 -2.49 11.11 -10.13
C GLN A 102 -1.99 10.43 -8.84
N ILE A 103 -0.99 11.00 -8.15
CA ILE A 103 -0.48 10.43 -6.90
C ILE A 103 -1.53 10.50 -5.78
N ASN A 104 -2.30 11.59 -5.68
CA ASN A 104 -3.42 11.67 -4.74
C ASN A 104 -4.49 10.60 -5.02
N ASN A 105 -4.74 10.28 -6.28
CA ASN A 105 -5.62 9.17 -6.64
C ASN A 105 -5.04 7.82 -6.19
N GLU A 106 -3.71 7.65 -6.19
CA GLU A 106 -3.08 6.42 -5.67
C GLU A 106 -3.32 6.23 -4.17
N LEU A 107 -3.44 7.29 -3.36
CA LEU A 107 -3.86 7.17 -1.95
C LEU A 107 -5.27 6.58 -1.82
N SER A 108 -6.19 6.97 -2.70
CA SER A 108 -7.55 6.42 -2.73
C SER A 108 -7.56 4.98 -3.22
N VAL A 109 -6.77 4.67 -4.26
CA VAL A 109 -6.60 3.30 -4.76
C VAL A 109 -6.01 2.40 -3.68
N GLU A 110 -5.01 2.86 -2.93
CA GLU A 110 -4.38 2.08 -1.85
C GLU A 110 -5.40 1.72 -0.77
N LYS A 111 -6.27 2.66 -0.38
CA LYS A 111 -7.38 2.38 0.56
C LYS A 111 -8.29 1.26 0.04
N ILE A 112 -8.65 1.29 -1.25
CA ILE A 112 -9.52 0.27 -1.87
C ILE A 112 -8.83 -1.09 -1.89
N VAL A 113 -7.57 -1.14 -2.34
CA VAL A 113 -6.80 -2.38 -2.44
C VAL A 113 -6.59 -3.00 -1.05
N ARG A 114 -6.29 -2.19 -0.04
CA ARG A 114 -6.16 -2.63 1.35
C ARG A 114 -7.47 -3.22 1.89
N ASN A 115 -8.60 -2.58 1.63
CA ASN A 115 -9.90 -3.10 2.08
C ASN A 115 -10.21 -4.45 1.41
N ARG A 116 -10.04 -4.56 0.09
CA ARG A 116 -10.29 -5.81 -0.66
C ARG A 116 -9.40 -6.97 -0.20
N SER A 117 -8.10 -6.69 0.01
CA SER A 117 -7.16 -7.71 0.48
C SER A 117 -7.45 -8.15 1.91
N LEU A 118 -7.88 -7.21 2.77
CA LEU A 118 -8.34 -7.55 4.11
C LEU A 118 -9.63 -8.37 4.11
N ASP A 119 -10.62 -8.04 3.27
CA ASP A 119 -11.87 -8.80 3.18
C ASP A 119 -11.60 -10.23 2.73
N ALA A 120 -10.75 -10.41 1.71
CA ALA A 120 -10.30 -11.72 1.27
C ALA A 120 -9.59 -12.48 2.41
N PHE A 121 -8.71 -11.82 3.15
CA PHE A 121 -8.04 -12.40 4.30
C PHE A 121 -9.03 -12.85 5.38
N ARG A 122 -9.95 -11.97 5.82
CA ARG A 122 -10.96 -12.26 6.85
C ARG A 122 -11.91 -13.38 6.45
N SER A 123 -12.22 -13.52 5.16
CA SER A 123 -13.06 -14.62 4.66
C SER A 123 -12.46 -16.00 4.96
N ARG A 124 -11.11 -16.10 4.96
CA ARG A 124 -10.36 -17.34 5.16
C ARG A 124 -9.83 -17.50 6.59
N CYS A 125 -9.47 -16.40 7.23
CA CYS A 125 -8.85 -16.32 8.56
C CYS A 125 -9.84 -15.70 9.57
N LYS A 126 -11.04 -16.28 9.70
CA LYS A 126 -12.17 -15.70 10.45
C LYS A 126 -11.90 -15.45 11.94
N PHE A 127 -11.15 -16.34 12.57
CA PHE A 127 -10.84 -16.29 14.01
C PHE A 127 -9.43 -15.77 14.28
N PHE A 128 -8.73 -15.28 13.25
CA PHE A 128 -7.38 -14.77 13.41
C PHE A 128 -7.41 -13.43 14.14
N GLU A 129 -6.52 -13.29 15.11
CA GLU A 129 -6.16 -12.02 15.72
C GLU A 129 -4.64 -11.83 15.65
N PRO A 130 -4.14 -10.62 15.36
CA PRO A 130 -2.70 -10.38 15.29
C PRO A 130 -2.05 -10.65 16.65
N PRO A 131 -0.85 -11.28 16.69
CA PRO A 131 -0.14 -11.54 17.93
C PRO A 131 0.09 -10.28 18.75
N SER A 132 -0.01 -10.39 20.09
CA SER A 132 0.15 -9.27 21.02
C SER A 132 1.49 -8.53 20.91
N THR A 133 2.51 -9.23 20.42
CA THR A 133 3.89 -8.76 20.25
C THR A 133 4.11 -7.86 19.04
N ASP A 134 3.18 -7.81 18.09
CA ASP A 134 3.27 -6.96 16.90
C ASP A 134 2.29 -5.78 17.03
N ASP A 135 2.78 -4.70 17.65
CA ASP A 135 2.01 -3.48 17.88
C ASP A 135 1.66 -2.75 16.58
N GLU A 136 2.56 -2.80 15.59
CA GLU A 136 2.35 -2.15 14.31
C GLU A 136 1.25 -2.87 13.53
N ALA A 137 1.34 -4.19 13.41
CA ALA A 137 0.29 -4.99 12.78
C ALA A 137 -1.05 -4.87 13.51
N ARG A 138 -1.06 -4.67 14.83
CA ARG A 138 -2.28 -4.37 15.60
C ARG A 138 -2.90 -3.04 15.19
N LYS A 139 -2.10 -1.98 15.07
CA LYS A 139 -2.60 -0.67 14.60
C LYS A 139 -3.27 -0.79 13.24
N TRP A 140 -2.68 -1.55 12.32
CA TRP A 140 -3.29 -1.81 11.00
C TRP A 140 -4.58 -2.61 11.09
N TRP A 141 -4.65 -3.59 11.99
CA TRP A 141 -5.85 -4.38 12.25
C TRP A 141 -6.99 -3.53 12.83
N ASP A 142 -6.71 -2.71 13.85
CA ASP A 142 -7.69 -1.86 14.53
C ASP A 142 -8.17 -0.74 13.61
N ALA A 143 -7.26 -0.09 12.88
CA ALA A 143 -7.60 0.92 11.89
C ALA A 143 -8.51 0.38 10.78
N ALA A 144 -8.42 -0.92 10.49
CA ALA A 144 -9.27 -1.57 9.51
C ALA A 144 -10.59 -2.13 10.09
N LYS A 145 -10.64 -2.46 11.39
CA LYS A 145 -11.89 -2.75 12.11
C LYS A 145 -12.76 -1.48 12.27
N ALA A 146 -12.15 -0.33 12.58
CA ALA A 146 -12.86 0.93 12.81
C ALA A 146 -13.59 1.52 11.58
N ARG A 147 -13.48 0.87 10.41
CA ARG A 147 -14.05 1.31 9.13
C ARG A 147 -15.15 0.38 8.60
N GLN A 148 -15.51 -0.66 9.36
CA GLN A 148 -16.72 -1.47 9.15
C GLN A 148 -17.85 -0.92 10.00
#